data_AF-H6QBW4-F1
#
_entry.id   AF-H6QBW4-F1
#
_cell.length_a   1.000
_cell.length_b   1.000
_cell.length_c   1.000
_cell.angle_alpha   90.00
_cell.angle_beta   90.00
_cell.angle_gamma   90.00
#
_symmetry.space_group_name_H-M   'P 1'
#
loop_
_entity.id
_entity.type
_entity.pdbx_description
1 polymer ?
#
loop_
_entity_poly.entity_id
_entity_poly.type
_entity_poly.pdbx_seq_one_letter_code
_entity_poly.pdbx_strand_id
1 'polypeptide(L)'
;MSQIEELRRLAARKMFHVAFVALLALPFVVDIPLETYTAILAFIGGVVYSIQVRQPAVWEQLREDFFKTLEDIFMRLEQLLPLDRPGVREQYAKAVRQFEELVLMAERDYEKRHGYLGILMGAVGFLIAESIFGRGHLLPALISLGVYDAVSAVAGTAMGGRRIGKVSLWGTTAGALANILALIAAGVPMGAALLITALVVLADVVSPEDNLTIPVAAAAGSYLYHLL
;
A
#
# COMPACT_ATOMS: atom_id res chain seq x y z
N MET A 1 -9.43 12.61 19.09
CA MET A 1 -8.85 13.14 17.84
C MET A 1 -9.95 13.83 17.04
N SER A 2 -9.62 14.91 16.32
CA SER A 2 -10.58 15.52 15.40
C SER A 2 -10.69 14.69 14.11
N GLN A 3 -11.84 14.73 13.42
CA GLN A 3 -12.01 14.04 12.12
C GLN A 3 -10.96 14.45 11.09
N ILE A 4 -10.54 15.72 11.11
CA ILE A 4 -9.51 16.26 10.23
C ILE A 4 -8.16 15.57 10.48
N GLU A 5 -7.81 15.34 11.74
CA GLU A 5 -6.56 14.67 12.11
C GLU A 5 -6.58 13.19 11.71
N GLU A 6 -7.73 12.52 11.87
CA GLU A 6 -7.92 11.13 11.43
C GLU A 6 -7.81 10.99 9.91
N LEU A 7 -8.41 11.91 9.15
CA LEU A 7 -8.29 11.97 7.70
C LEU A 7 -6.86 12.27 7.24
N ARG A 8 -6.12 13.14 7.92
CA ARG A 8 -4.70 13.41 7.60
C ARG A 8 -3.84 12.17 7.79
N ARG A 9 -3.99 11.47 8.92
CA ARG A 9 -3.27 10.20 9.16
C ARG A 9 -3.65 9.13 8.13
N LEU A 10 -4.92 9.06 7.77
CA LEU A 10 -5.38 8.15 6.72
C LEU A 10 -4.78 8.49 5.36
N ALA A 11 -4.76 9.77 4.98
CA ALA A 11 -4.16 10.20 3.73
C ALA A 11 -2.67 9.85 3.67
N ALA A 12 -1.91 10.11 4.73
CA ALA A 12 -0.51 9.70 4.85
C ALA A 12 -0.35 8.19 4.60
N ARG A 13 -1.14 7.35 5.27
CA ARG A 13 -1.14 5.89 5.05
C ARG A 13 -1.42 5.51 3.62
N LYS A 14 -2.46 6.07 3.01
CA LYS A 14 -2.86 5.71 1.65
C LYS A 14 -1.87 6.20 0.59
N MET A 15 -1.09 7.25 0.87
CA MET A 15 0.04 7.61 0.00
C MET A 15 1.09 6.50 -0.05
N PHE A 16 1.54 5.99 1.10
CA PHE A 16 2.52 4.88 1.13
C PHE A 16 1.95 3.59 0.56
N HIS A 17 0.66 3.31 0.82
CA HIS A 17 -0.04 2.17 0.22
C HIS A 17 -0.05 2.25 -1.30
N VAL A 18 -0.47 3.38 -1.88
CA VAL A 18 -0.50 3.58 -3.33
C VAL A 18 0.91 3.52 -3.93
N ALA A 19 1.92 4.08 -3.25
CA ALA A 19 3.31 3.96 -3.66
C ALA A 19 3.77 2.49 -3.68
N PHE A 20 3.38 1.71 -2.68
CA PHE A 20 3.67 0.29 -2.62
C PHE A 20 2.94 -0.52 -3.70
N VAL A 21 1.66 -0.22 -3.98
CA VAL A 21 0.92 -0.84 -5.09
C VAL A 21 1.56 -0.49 -6.44
N ALA A 22 2.04 0.75 -6.61
CA ALA A 22 2.79 1.14 -7.80
C ALA A 22 4.11 0.37 -7.94
N LEU A 23 4.79 0.08 -6.83
CA LEU A 23 5.98 -0.76 -6.80
C LEU A 23 5.66 -2.20 -7.26
N LEU A 24 4.56 -2.78 -6.76
CA LEU A 24 4.07 -4.10 -7.21
C LEU A 24 3.71 -4.12 -8.70
N ALA A 25 3.23 -3.00 -9.25
CA ALA A 25 2.87 -2.88 -10.65
C ALA A 25 4.09 -2.74 -11.60
N LEU A 26 5.30 -2.50 -11.07
CA LEU A 26 6.49 -2.21 -11.89
C LEU A 26 6.77 -3.27 -12.97
N PRO A 27 6.71 -4.60 -12.71
CA PRO A 27 7.01 -5.61 -13.73
C PRO A 27 5.91 -5.79 -14.79
N PHE A 28 4.80 -5.05 -14.68
CA PHE A 28 3.80 -4.94 -15.75
C PHE A 28 4.15 -3.85 -16.76
N VAL A 29 5.05 -2.92 -16.40
CA VAL A 29 5.47 -1.79 -17.23
C VAL A 29 6.90 -1.96 -17.73
N VAL A 30 7.75 -2.60 -16.94
CA VAL A 30 9.15 -2.87 -17.26
C VAL A 30 9.35 -4.36 -17.45
N ASP A 31 10.21 -4.73 -18.40
CA ASP A 31 10.55 -6.13 -18.69
C ASP A 31 11.43 -6.73 -17.57
N ILE A 32 10.78 -7.10 -16.47
CA ILE A 32 11.38 -7.75 -15.31
C ILE A 32 10.58 -9.02 -15.01
N PRO A 33 11.23 -10.16 -14.70
CA PRO A 33 10.52 -11.36 -14.27
C PRO A 33 9.69 -11.08 -13.00
N LEU A 34 8.36 -11.18 -13.13
CA LEU A 34 7.41 -10.81 -12.07
C LEU A 34 7.65 -11.65 -10.81
N GLU A 35 7.73 -12.97 -10.92
CA GLU A 35 7.96 -13.91 -9.81
C GLU A 35 9.24 -13.58 -9.03
N THR A 36 10.33 -13.28 -9.73
CA THR A 36 11.61 -12.94 -9.09
C THR A 36 11.51 -11.60 -8.39
N TYR A 37 10.86 -10.61 -9.02
CA TYR A 37 10.68 -9.29 -8.46
C TYR A 37 9.82 -9.31 -7.20
N THR A 38 8.66 -9.98 -7.25
CA THR A 38 7.72 -10.10 -6.12
C THR A 38 8.34 -10.91 -4.98
N ALA A 39 9.10 -11.97 -5.27
CA ALA A 39 9.85 -12.72 -4.26
C ALA A 39 10.94 -11.89 -3.58
N ILE A 40 11.69 -11.07 -4.32
CA ILE A 40 12.68 -10.14 -3.76
C ILE A 40 12.00 -9.11 -2.86
N LEU A 41 10.88 -8.53 -3.29
CA LEU A 41 10.11 -7.59 -2.46
C LEU A 41 9.62 -8.23 -1.17
N ALA A 42 9.07 -9.44 -1.24
CA ALA A 42 8.63 -10.19 -0.06
C ALA A 42 9.80 -10.52 0.87
N PHE A 43 10.96 -10.90 0.32
CA PHE A 43 12.17 -11.15 1.10
C PHE A 43 12.67 -9.89 1.81
N ILE A 44 12.80 -8.76 1.09
CA ILE A 44 13.20 -7.47 1.68
C ILE A 44 12.21 -7.06 2.77
N GLY A 45 10.91 -7.14 2.49
CA GLY A 45 9.87 -6.87 3.48
C GLY A 45 10.01 -7.76 4.72
N GLY A 46 10.34 -9.04 4.54
CA GLY A 46 10.57 -10.00 5.62
C GLY A 46 11.80 -9.67 6.46
N VAL A 47 12.90 -9.24 5.84
CA VAL A 47 14.10 -8.78 6.54
C VAL A 47 13.81 -7.52 7.36
N VAL A 48 13.16 -6.52 6.75
CA VAL A 48 12.77 -5.27 7.44
C VAL A 48 11.86 -5.58 8.61
N TYR A 49 10.83 -6.38 8.41
CA TYR A 49 9.91 -6.82 9.45
C TYR A 49 10.64 -7.55 10.59
N SER A 50 11.58 -8.44 10.27
CA SER A 50 12.37 -9.17 11.26
C SER A 50 13.22 -8.25 12.12
N ILE A 51 13.87 -7.25 11.52
CA ILE A 51 14.64 -6.23 12.24
C ILE A 51 13.73 -5.43 13.15
N GLN A 52 12.58 -4.96 12.65
CA GLN A 52 11.62 -4.18 13.42
C GLN A 52 11.11 -4.92 14.66
N VAL A 53 10.77 -6.20 14.50
CA VAL A 53 10.20 -6.99 15.59
C VAL A 53 11.27 -7.46 16.58
N ARG A 54 12.43 -7.92 16.09
CA ARG A 54 13.46 -8.50 16.97
C ARG A 54 14.40 -7.45 17.55
N GLN A 55 14.60 -6.33 16.86
CA GLN A 55 15.60 -5.31 17.20
C GLN A 55 15.02 -3.90 17.00
N PRO A 56 13.98 -3.51 17.73
CA PRO A 56 13.31 -2.22 17.55
C PRO A 56 14.24 -1.02 17.75
N ALA A 57 15.21 -1.11 18.66
CA ALA A 57 16.21 -0.05 18.85
C ALA A 57 17.12 0.12 17.62
N VAL A 58 17.49 -0.98 16.96
CA VAL A 58 18.28 -0.94 15.72
C VAL A 58 17.45 -0.36 14.58
N TRP A 59 16.16 -0.70 14.51
CA TRP A 59 15.24 -0.11 13.54
C TRP A 59 15.12 1.41 13.71
N GLU A 60 14.96 1.89 14.94
CA GLU A 60 14.88 3.32 15.23
C GLU A 60 16.17 4.05 14.82
N GLN A 61 17.32 3.47 15.15
CA GLN A 61 18.62 4.00 14.73
C GLN A 61 18.77 4.03 13.20
N LEU A 62 18.42 2.94 12.50
CA LEU A 62 18.48 2.87 11.04
C LEU A 62 17.60 3.94 10.38
N ARG A 63 16.41 4.18 10.94
CA ARG A 63 15.49 5.22 10.44
C ARG A 63 16.10 6.61 10.63
N GLU A 64 16.60 6.92 11.82
CA GLU A 64 17.25 8.21 12.08
C GLU A 64 18.47 8.43 11.19
N ASP A 65 19.32 7.42 11.05
CA ASP A 65 20.54 7.48 10.24
C ASP A 65 20.20 7.64 8.75
N PHE A 66 19.11 7.02 8.26
CA PHE A 66 18.61 7.23 6.91
C PHE A 66 18.24 8.69 6.65
N PHE A 67 17.43 9.31 7.52
CA PHE A 67 17.04 10.71 7.34
C PHE A 67 18.22 11.66 7.45
N LYS A 68 19.14 11.44 8.40
CA LYS A 68 20.41 12.19 8.50
C LYS A 68 21.24 12.05 7.22
N THR A 69 21.37 10.84 6.69
CA THR A 69 22.11 10.58 5.45
C THR A 69 21.49 11.30 4.26
N LEU A 70 20.16 11.33 4.15
CA LEU A 70 19.46 12.10 3.12
C LEU A 70 19.77 13.59 3.24
N GLU A 71 19.67 14.17 4.44
CA GLU A 71 20.04 15.56 4.69
C GLU A 71 21.49 15.83 4.27
N ASP A 72 22.42 14.96 4.64
CA ASP A 72 23.85 15.06 4.32
C ASP A 72 24.14 14.97 2.81
N ILE A 73 23.45 14.08 2.08
CA ILE A 73 23.60 13.95 0.62
C ILE A 73 23.19 15.27 -0.06
N PHE A 74 22.05 15.85 0.33
CA PHE A 74 21.60 17.12 -0.25
C PHE A 74 22.56 18.27 0.10
N MET A 75 23.05 18.30 1.34
CA MET A 75 24.07 19.25 1.78
C MET A 75 25.35 19.16 0.94
N ARG A 76 25.79 17.95 0.57
CA ARG A 76 26.96 17.74 -0.30
C ARG A 76 26.68 18.09 -1.76
N LEU A 77 25.49 17.81 -2.27
CA LEU A 77 25.10 18.15 -3.63
C LEU A 77 25.12 19.68 -3.86
N GLU A 78 24.70 20.47 -2.87
CA GLU A 78 24.77 21.94 -2.93
C GLU A 78 26.23 22.45 -2.97
N GLN A 79 27.17 21.77 -2.31
CA GLN A 79 28.59 22.12 -2.39
C GLN A 79 29.19 21.86 -3.78
N LEU A 80 28.69 20.84 -4.48
CA LEU A 80 29.17 20.45 -5.82
C LEU A 80 28.46 21.23 -6.94
N LEU A 81 27.21 21.62 -6.71
CA LEU A 81 26.40 22.45 -7.60
C LEU A 81 26.00 23.70 -6.81
N PRO A 82 26.79 24.79 -6.85
CA PRO A 82 26.41 26.05 -6.22
C PRO A 82 25.17 26.59 -6.94
N LEU A 83 24.01 26.21 -6.43
CA LEU A 83 22.74 26.74 -6.84
C LEU A 83 22.69 28.16 -6.29
N ASP A 84 22.85 29.17 -7.14
CA ASP A 84 22.80 30.62 -6.83
C ASP A 84 21.42 31.11 -6.31
N ARG A 85 20.64 30.24 -5.67
CA ARG A 85 19.31 30.53 -5.16
C ARG A 85 19.32 30.52 -3.63
N PRO A 86 19.30 31.70 -2.97
CA PRO A 86 19.17 31.77 -1.53
C PRO A 86 17.87 31.06 -1.08
N GLY A 87 17.98 30.17 -0.09
CA GLY A 87 16.85 29.47 0.52
C GLY A 87 16.55 28.06 0.00
N VAL A 88 17.24 27.57 -1.03
CA VAL A 88 17.07 26.18 -1.52
C VAL A 88 17.44 25.15 -0.45
N ARG A 89 18.51 25.39 0.30
CA ARG A 89 18.92 24.57 1.45
C ARG A 89 17.83 24.43 2.51
N GLU A 90 17.20 25.54 2.90
CA GLU A 90 16.12 25.54 3.88
C GLU A 90 14.88 24.80 3.35
N GLN A 91 14.58 24.94 2.06
CA GLN A 91 13.49 24.20 1.42
C GLN A 91 13.74 22.69 1.43
N TYR A 92 14.97 22.24 1.14
CA TYR A 92 15.31 20.81 1.19
C TYR A 92 15.27 20.25 2.61
N ALA A 93 15.90 20.94 3.58
CA ALA A 93 15.84 20.51 4.97
C ALA A 93 14.39 20.43 5.47
N LYS A 94 13.55 21.40 5.07
CA LYS A 94 12.12 21.37 5.36
C LYS A 94 11.42 20.19 4.68
N ALA A 95 11.75 19.89 3.43
CA ALA A 95 11.17 18.76 2.70
C ALA A 95 11.54 17.41 3.32
N VAL A 96 12.79 17.21 3.74
CA VAL A 96 13.23 15.98 4.42
C VAL A 96 12.49 15.80 5.75
N ARG A 97 12.39 16.86 6.56
CA ARG A 97 11.62 16.82 7.82
C ARG A 97 10.13 16.55 7.59
N GLN A 98 9.53 17.19 6.59
CA GLN A 98 8.14 16.92 6.22
C GLN A 98 7.96 15.46 5.78
N PHE A 99 8.92 14.90 5.06
CA PHE A 99 8.88 13.50 4.67
C PHE A 99 9.01 12.57 5.87
N GLU A 100 9.89 12.85 6.82
CA GLU A 100 10.00 12.13 8.09
C GLU A 100 8.67 12.17 8.89
N GLU A 101 8.08 13.36 9.03
CA GLU A 101 6.78 13.53 9.68
C GLU A 101 5.67 12.71 8.97
N LEU A 102 5.67 12.66 7.64
CA LEU A 102 4.73 11.86 6.87
C LEU A 102 4.91 10.35 7.14
N VAL A 103 6.15 9.86 7.20
CA VAL A 103 6.44 8.46 7.54
C VAL A 103 5.93 8.12 8.94
N LEU A 104 6.23 8.97 9.93
CA LEU A 104 5.77 8.80 11.31
C LEU A 104 4.24 8.87 11.45
N MET A 105 3.60 9.70 10.62
CA MET A 105 2.15 9.85 10.57
C MET A 105 1.46 8.64 9.93
N ALA A 106 2.11 8.02 8.94
CA ALA A 106 1.59 6.85 8.26
C ALA A 106 1.67 5.58 9.11
N GLU A 107 2.69 5.44 9.96
CA GLU A 107 2.86 4.24 10.78
C GLU A 107 1.65 3.98 11.70
N ARG A 108 0.99 2.82 11.56
CA ARG A 108 -0.17 2.44 12.38
C ARG A 108 0.24 2.11 13.81
N ASP A 109 -0.66 2.33 14.77
CA ASP A 109 -0.36 2.10 16.19
C ASP A 109 -0.02 0.63 16.53
N TYR A 110 -0.46 -0.33 15.73
CA TYR A 110 0.01 -1.72 15.86
C TYR A 110 1.32 -1.98 15.12
N GLU A 111 1.60 -1.27 14.01
CA GLU A 111 2.86 -1.39 13.28
C GLU A 111 4.03 -0.83 14.10
N LYS A 112 3.78 0.23 14.90
CA LYS A 112 4.73 0.72 15.91
C LYS A 112 5.14 -0.35 16.93
N ARG A 113 4.28 -1.36 17.15
CA ARG A 113 4.48 -2.43 18.14
C ARG A 113 4.90 -3.77 17.53
N HIS A 114 4.56 -4.00 16.27
CA HIS A 114 4.69 -5.30 15.61
C HIS A 114 5.38 -5.23 14.24
N GLY A 115 5.90 -4.07 13.82
CA GLY A 115 6.53 -3.85 12.51
C GLY A 115 5.53 -3.55 11.38
N TYR A 116 6.03 -3.14 10.21
CA TYR A 116 5.25 -2.84 8.99
C TYR A 116 4.68 -4.10 8.34
N LEU A 117 3.77 -4.75 9.06
CA LEU A 117 3.12 -5.99 8.65
C LEU A 117 2.39 -5.82 7.31
N GLY A 118 1.75 -4.66 7.06
CA GLY A 118 0.96 -4.44 5.85
C GLY A 118 1.76 -4.51 4.54
N ILE A 119 2.96 -3.92 4.50
CA ILE A 119 3.83 -3.94 3.30
C ILE A 119 4.29 -5.36 2.98
N LEU A 120 4.78 -6.08 4.00
CA LEU A 120 5.18 -7.47 3.85
C LEU A 120 4.01 -8.33 3.37
N MET A 121 2.85 -8.17 4.01
CA MET A 121 1.65 -8.95 3.71
C MET A 121 1.11 -8.65 2.31
N GLY A 122 1.22 -7.41 1.84
CA GLY A 122 0.94 -7.05 0.45
C GLY A 122 1.84 -7.76 -0.55
N ALA A 123 3.15 -7.81 -0.29
CA ALA A 123 4.10 -8.51 -1.17
C ALA A 123 3.85 -10.02 -1.18
N VAL A 124 3.62 -10.62 0.00
CA VAL A 124 3.32 -12.04 0.15
C VAL A 124 1.97 -12.38 -0.51
N GLY A 125 0.93 -11.59 -0.29
CA GLY A 125 -0.38 -11.80 -0.90
C GLY A 125 -0.33 -11.75 -2.42
N PHE A 126 0.45 -10.82 -2.97
CA PHE A 126 0.67 -10.72 -4.40
C PHE A 126 1.48 -11.90 -4.97
N LEU A 127 2.54 -12.33 -4.28
CA LEU A 127 3.33 -13.52 -4.64
C LEU A 127 2.48 -14.80 -4.61
N ILE A 128 1.60 -14.95 -3.61
CA ILE A 128 0.64 -16.07 -3.52
C ILE A 128 -0.33 -16.03 -4.71
N ALA A 129 -0.91 -14.86 -4.98
CA ALA A 129 -1.84 -14.70 -6.10
C ALA A 129 -1.17 -15.08 -7.44
N GLU A 130 0.09 -14.67 -7.62
CA GLU A 130 0.88 -15.00 -8.81
C GLU A 130 1.15 -16.50 -8.89
N SER A 131 1.62 -17.10 -7.79
CA SER A 131 2.04 -18.50 -7.76
C SER A 131 0.87 -19.47 -7.97
N ILE A 132 -0.33 -19.12 -7.49
CA ILE A 132 -1.52 -19.99 -7.54
C ILE A 132 -2.31 -19.77 -8.82
N PHE A 133 -2.57 -18.51 -9.19
CA PHE A 133 -3.49 -18.19 -10.29
C PHE A 133 -2.75 -17.80 -11.57
N GLY A 134 -1.48 -17.38 -11.49
CA GLY A 134 -0.68 -16.96 -12.64
C GLY A 134 -0.88 -15.50 -13.03
N ARG A 135 0.05 -15.00 -13.85
CA ARG A 135 0.16 -13.59 -14.25
C ARG A 135 -1.12 -12.99 -14.86
N GLY A 136 -1.92 -13.80 -15.56
CA GLY A 136 -3.16 -13.37 -16.22
C GLY A 136 -4.24 -12.81 -15.27
N HIS A 137 -4.17 -13.15 -13.98
CA HIS A 137 -5.19 -12.77 -12.99
C HIS A 137 -4.73 -11.69 -12.00
N LEU A 138 -3.53 -11.13 -12.22
CA LEU A 138 -2.92 -10.18 -11.28
C LEU A 138 -3.31 -8.73 -11.51
N LEU A 139 -3.75 -8.37 -12.73
CA LEU A 139 -4.25 -7.01 -12.98
C LEU A 139 -5.47 -6.69 -12.08
N PRO A 140 -6.47 -7.57 -11.94
CA PRO A 140 -7.53 -7.38 -10.94
C PRO A 140 -7.01 -7.26 -9.51
N ALA A 141 -5.99 -8.03 -9.12
CA ALA A 141 -5.38 -7.96 -7.80
C ALA A 141 -4.74 -6.59 -7.52
N LEU A 142 -3.99 -6.03 -8.48
CA LEU A 142 -3.43 -4.68 -8.38
C LEU A 142 -4.52 -3.62 -8.25
N ILE A 143 -5.55 -3.69 -9.10
CA ILE A 143 -6.65 -2.72 -9.10
C ILE A 143 -7.40 -2.79 -7.77
N SER A 144 -7.76 -3.99 -7.30
CA SER A 144 -8.49 -4.14 -6.04
C SER A 144 -7.65 -3.72 -4.84
N LEU A 145 -6.36 -4.06 -4.79
CA LEU A 145 -5.49 -3.59 -3.73
C LEU A 145 -5.32 -2.07 -3.75
N GLY A 146 -5.19 -1.43 -4.92
CA GLY A 146 -5.01 0.01 -5.02
C GLY A 146 -6.28 0.84 -4.84
N VAL A 147 -7.40 0.40 -5.43
CA VAL A 147 -8.64 1.19 -5.53
C VAL A 147 -9.61 0.86 -4.40
N TYR A 148 -9.97 -0.42 -4.22
CA TYR A 148 -10.95 -0.81 -3.21
C TYR A 148 -10.49 -0.38 -1.82
N ASP A 149 -9.27 -0.76 -1.43
CA ASP A 149 -8.73 -0.49 -0.10
C ASP A 149 -8.55 1.03 0.16
N ALA A 150 -8.14 1.80 -0.85
CA ALA A 150 -8.00 3.25 -0.68
C ALA A 150 -9.36 3.94 -0.52
N VAL A 151 -10.30 3.67 -1.42
CA VAL A 151 -11.61 4.32 -1.43
C VAL A 151 -12.45 3.88 -0.23
N SER A 152 -12.43 2.58 0.12
CA SER A 152 -13.21 2.06 1.25
C SER A 152 -12.80 2.70 2.56
N ALA A 153 -11.50 2.86 2.79
CA ALA A 153 -10.98 3.52 3.97
C ALA A 153 -11.33 5.01 4.01
N VAL A 154 -11.13 5.75 2.90
CA VAL A 154 -11.41 7.19 2.83
C VAL A 154 -12.89 7.47 3.04
N ALA A 155 -13.77 6.80 2.30
CA ALA A 155 -15.22 6.96 2.44
C ALA A 155 -15.68 6.54 3.84
N GLY A 156 -15.11 5.45 4.39
CA GLY A 156 -15.46 4.97 5.71
C GLY A 156 -15.10 5.94 6.84
N THR A 157 -13.94 6.62 6.75
CA THR A 157 -13.54 7.64 7.72
C THR A 157 -14.29 8.95 7.52
N ALA A 158 -14.52 9.39 6.28
CA ALA A 158 -15.17 10.66 6.00
C ALA A 158 -16.68 10.67 6.30
N MET A 159 -17.39 9.58 5.94
CA MET A 159 -18.84 9.50 6.07
C MET A 159 -19.30 8.87 7.39
N GLY A 160 -18.40 8.21 8.12
CA GLY A 160 -18.72 7.53 9.38
C GLY A 160 -19.79 6.44 9.22
N GLY A 161 -20.71 6.35 10.18
CA GLY A 161 -21.89 5.49 10.09
C GLY A 161 -21.73 4.08 10.68
N ARG A 162 -22.67 3.19 10.34
CA ARG A 162 -22.77 1.83 10.89
C ARG A 162 -21.57 0.99 10.45
N ARG A 163 -20.89 0.39 11.43
CA ARG A 163 -19.81 -0.58 11.22
C ARG A 163 -20.30 -2.01 11.39
N ILE A 164 -19.74 -2.92 10.60
CA ILE A 164 -19.91 -4.37 10.73
C ILE A 164 -18.51 -4.93 10.93
N GLY A 165 -18.18 -5.31 12.16
CA GLY A 165 -16.80 -5.66 12.53
C GLY A 165 -15.87 -4.47 12.31
N LYS A 166 -14.81 -4.67 11.50
CA LYS A 166 -13.81 -3.64 11.19
C LYS A 166 -14.17 -2.72 10.02
N VAL A 167 -15.17 -3.09 9.20
CA VAL A 167 -15.55 -2.34 7.99
C VAL A 167 -16.75 -1.42 8.23
N SER A 168 -16.84 -0.32 7.48
CA SER A 168 -18.01 0.56 7.49
C SER A 168 -18.89 0.35 6.26
N LEU A 169 -20.21 0.48 6.43
CA LEU A 169 -21.14 0.28 5.31
C LEU A 169 -20.88 1.25 4.16
N TRP A 170 -20.63 2.53 4.47
CA TRP A 170 -20.28 3.54 3.47
C TRP A 170 -18.95 3.25 2.79
N GLY A 171 -17.94 2.82 3.56
CA GLY A 171 -16.63 2.45 3.04
C GLY A 171 -16.72 1.26 2.09
N THR A 172 -17.31 0.16 2.53
CA THR A 172 -17.48 -1.04 1.69
C THR A 172 -18.28 -0.73 0.42
N THR A 173 -19.37 0.04 0.52
CA THR A 173 -20.20 0.37 -0.65
C THR A 173 -19.45 1.24 -1.65
N ALA A 174 -18.81 2.33 -1.18
CA ALA A 174 -18.05 3.23 -2.04
C ALA A 174 -16.84 2.50 -2.66
N GLY A 175 -16.12 1.72 -1.86
CA GLY A 175 -14.99 0.90 -2.30
C GLY A 175 -15.41 -0.13 -3.35
N ALA A 176 -16.51 -0.84 -3.14
CA ALA A 176 -17.04 -1.81 -4.09
C ALA A 176 -17.42 -1.15 -5.42
N LEU A 177 -18.16 -0.04 -5.38
CA LEU A 177 -18.53 0.70 -6.59
C LEU A 177 -17.29 1.20 -7.35
N ALA A 178 -16.33 1.81 -6.65
CA ALA A 178 -15.10 2.29 -7.25
C ALA A 178 -14.28 1.15 -7.87
N ASN A 179 -14.19 0.00 -7.19
CA ASN A 179 -13.47 -1.17 -7.68
C ASN A 179 -14.11 -1.73 -8.95
N ILE A 180 -15.44 -1.88 -8.98
CA ILE A 180 -16.17 -2.34 -10.17
C ILE A 180 -15.90 -1.42 -11.35
N LEU A 181 -16.02 -0.10 -11.14
CA LEU A 181 -15.78 0.88 -12.19
C LEU A 181 -14.32 0.85 -12.69
N ALA A 182 -13.35 0.72 -11.79
CA ALA A 182 -11.94 0.63 -12.15
C ALA A 182 -11.61 -0.66 -12.93
N LEU A 183 -12.17 -1.80 -12.52
CA LEU A 183 -12.01 -3.07 -13.22
C LEU A 183 -12.61 -3.01 -14.63
N ILE A 184 -13.82 -2.45 -14.78
CA ILE A 184 -14.46 -2.27 -16.10
C ILE A 184 -13.62 -1.32 -16.97
N ALA A 185 -13.12 -0.22 -16.41
CA ALA A 185 -12.25 0.71 -17.12
C ALA A 185 -10.93 0.05 -17.59
N ALA A 186 -10.46 -0.97 -16.87
CA ALA A 186 -9.32 -1.80 -17.26
C ALA A 186 -9.66 -2.93 -18.24
N GLY A 187 -10.89 -2.99 -18.76
CA GLY A 187 -11.34 -3.97 -19.75
C GLY A 187 -11.86 -5.28 -19.15
N VAL A 188 -12.06 -5.36 -17.83
CA VAL A 188 -12.62 -6.56 -17.19
C VAL A 188 -14.14 -6.60 -17.44
N PRO A 189 -14.71 -7.72 -17.94
CA PRO A 189 -16.15 -7.85 -18.16
C PRO A 189 -16.97 -7.60 -16.88
N MET A 190 -18.17 -7.04 -17.01
CA MET A 190 -19.04 -6.71 -15.87
C MET A 190 -19.25 -7.91 -14.93
N GLY A 191 -19.52 -9.11 -15.46
CA GLY A 191 -19.71 -10.32 -14.66
C GLY A 191 -18.47 -10.68 -13.82
N ALA A 192 -17.28 -10.58 -14.42
CA ALA A 192 -16.02 -10.78 -13.73
C ALA A 192 -15.80 -9.72 -12.65
N ALA A 193 -16.02 -8.44 -12.98
CA ALA A 193 -15.83 -7.32 -12.06
C ALA A 193 -16.72 -7.44 -10.80
N LEU A 194 -17.96 -7.89 -10.97
CA LEU A 194 -18.87 -8.17 -9.87
C LEU A 194 -18.38 -9.34 -8.99
N LEU A 195 -17.96 -10.46 -9.60
CA LEU A 195 -17.45 -11.62 -8.85
C LEU A 195 -16.16 -11.28 -8.10
N ILE A 196 -15.20 -10.64 -8.76
CA ILE A 196 -13.93 -10.16 -8.17
C ILE A 196 -14.24 -9.27 -6.96
N THR A 197 -15.10 -8.27 -7.14
CA THR A 197 -15.43 -7.33 -6.06
C THR A 197 -16.16 -8.01 -4.91
N ALA A 198 -17.06 -8.97 -5.18
CA ALA A 198 -17.73 -9.72 -4.12
C ALA A 198 -16.74 -10.50 -3.24
N LEU A 199 -15.75 -11.16 -3.85
CA LEU A 199 -14.70 -11.87 -3.10
C LEU A 199 -13.75 -10.91 -2.36
N VAL A 200 -13.43 -9.76 -2.96
CA VAL A 200 -12.63 -8.70 -2.30
C VAL A 200 -13.34 -8.15 -1.07
N VAL A 201 -14.64 -7.85 -1.17
CA VAL A 201 -15.45 -7.41 -0.02
C VAL A 201 -15.49 -8.48 1.07
N LEU A 202 -15.64 -9.76 0.70
CA LEU A 202 -15.62 -10.85 1.66
C LEU A 202 -14.26 -10.96 2.37
N ALA A 203 -13.17 -10.87 1.61
CA ALA A 203 -11.81 -10.87 2.15
C ALA A 203 -11.57 -9.71 3.11
N ASP A 204 -12.00 -8.50 2.74
CA ASP A 204 -11.91 -7.32 3.59
C ASP A 204 -12.69 -7.50 4.90
N VAL A 205 -13.92 -8.00 4.85
CA VAL A 205 -14.75 -8.21 6.04
C VAL A 205 -14.17 -9.26 6.99
N VAL A 206 -13.64 -10.37 6.47
CA VAL A 206 -13.29 -11.56 7.26
C VAL A 206 -11.81 -11.59 7.64
N SER A 207 -10.92 -11.02 6.82
CA SER A 207 -9.48 -11.21 7.01
C SER A 207 -8.93 -10.41 8.19
N PRO A 208 -7.98 -10.96 8.96
CA PRO A 208 -7.19 -10.17 9.91
C PRO A 208 -6.27 -9.15 9.21
N GLU A 209 -5.82 -9.43 7.99
CA GLU A 209 -4.93 -8.57 7.19
C GLU A 209 -5.42 -8.48 5.73
N ASP A 210 -5.89 -7.30 5.35
CA ASP A 210 -6.45 -7.00 4.04
C ASP A 210 -5.39 -7.05 2.93
N ASN A 211 -4.18 -6.52 3.18
CA ASN A 211 -3.09 -6.51 2.20
C ASN A 211 -2.67 -7.92 1.76
N LEU A 212 -2.78 -8.92 2.64
CA LEU A 212 -2.53 -10.32 2.29
C LEU A 212 -3.63 -10.91 1.43
N THR A 213 -4.89 -10.63 1.76
CA THR A 213 -6.04 -11.42 1.31
C THR A 213 -6.77 -10.81 0.13
N ILE A 214 -6.82 -9.48 0.01
CA ILE A 214 -7.44 -8.79 -1.13
C ILE A 214 -6.79 -9.22 -2.46
N PRO A 215 -5.46 -9.25 -2.61
CA PRO A 215 -4.84 -9.67 -3.88
C PRO A 215 -5.22 -11.10 -4.26
N VAL A 216 -5.19 -12.02 -3.29
CA VAL A 216 -5.53 -13.44 -3.48
C VAL A 216 -7.01 -13.58 -3.86
N ALA A 217 -7.91 -12.89 -3.16
CA ALA A 217 -9.35 -12.95 -3.44
C ALA A 217 -9.70 -12.37 -4.81
N ALA A 218 -9.06 -11.27 -5.21
CA ALA A 218 -9.26 -10.66 -6.51
C ALA A 218 -8.78 -11.56 -7.65
N ALA A 219 -7.58 -12.14 -7.51
CA ALA A 219 -7.04 -13.10 -8.49
C ALA A 219 -7.90 -14.36 -8.57
N ALA A 220 -8.35 -14.88 -7.43
CA ALA A 220 -9.28 -16.02 -7.37
C ALA A 220 -10.60 -15.72 -8.10
N GLY A 221 -11.19 -14.54 -7.89
CA GLY A 221 -12.42 -14.14 -8.58
C GLY A 221 -12.24 -14.03 -10.08
N SER A 222 -11.10 -13.51 -10.52
CA SER A 222 -10.74 -13.46 -11.94
C SER A 222 -10.55 -14.85 -12.53
N TYR A 223 -9.86 -15.74 -11.82
CA TYR A 223 -9.60 -17.11 -12.23
C TYR A 223 -10.89 -17.93 -12.32
N LEU A 224 -11.74 -17.87 -11.29
CA LEU A 224 -13.03 -18.57 -11.28
C LEU A 224 -13.94 -18.13 -12.42
N TYR A 225 -13.96 -16.83 -12.74
CA TYR A 225 -14.76 -16.35 -13.86
C TYR A 225 -14.27 -16.92 -15.21
N HIS A 226 -12.97 -17.10 -15.39
CA HIS A 226 -12.43 -17.70 -16.63
C HIS A 226 -12.75 -19.19 -16.77
N LEU A 227 -13.13 -19.87 -15.69
CA LEU A 227 -13.54 -21.28 -15.71
C LEU A 227 -15.04 -21.49 -15.99
N LEU A 228 -15.84 -20.42 -15.95
CA LEU A 228 -17.30 -20.45 -16.15
C LEU A 228 -17.66 -20.08 -17.60
#